data_AF-A0A1G4B5R9-F1
#
_entry.id   AF-A0A1G4B5R9-F1
#
_cell.length_a   1.000
_cell.length_b   1.000
_cell.length_c   1.000
_cell.angle_alpha   90.00
_cell.angle_beta   90.00
_cell.angle_gamma   90.00
#
_symmetry.space_group_name_H-M   'P 1'
#
loop_
_entity.id
_entity.type
_entity.pdbx_description
1 polymer ?
#
loop_
_entity_poly.entity_id
_entity_poly.type
_entity_poly.pdbx_seq_one_letter_code
_entity_poly.pdbx_strand_id
1 'polypeptide(L)'
;MVGRVLFWSGFGFAVRFWQMGIEMRPFFNKESLWAYPAYMIGGGSFGYWLQGVDERQTSILGERKSILLEKRARAAARKEEEQAQS
;
A
#
# COMPACT_ATOMS: atom_id res chain seq x y z
N MET A 1 -3.60 -5.22 -5.89
CA MET A 1 -3.77 -6.08 -4.69
C MET A 1 -2.84 -7.29 -4.73
N VAL A 2 -3.03 -8.23 -5.65
CA VAL A 2 -2.24 -9.48 -5.74
C VAL A 2 -0.73 -9.24 -5.87
N GLY A 3 -0.28 -8.33 -6.75
CA GLY A 3 1.15 -8.06 -6.94
C GLY A 3 1.86 -7.52 -5.68
N ARG A 4 1.16 -6.75 -4.85
CA ARG A 4 1.73 -6.18 -3.61
C ARG A 4 1.87 -7.25 -2.54
N VAL A 5 0.85 -8.10 -2.36
CA VAL A 5 0.90 -9.24 -1.42
C VAL A 5 1.98 -10.24 -1.86
N LEU A 6 2.06 -10.58 -3.15
CA LEU A 6 3.09 -11.47 -3.68
C LEU A 6 4.50 -10.91 -3.47
N PHE A 7 4.70 -9.61 -3.72
CA PHE A 7 5.98 -8.96 -3.47
C PHE A 7 6.37 -9.06 -1.99
N TRP A 8 5.48 -8.71 -1.08
CA TRP A 8 5.77 -8.71 0.34
C TRP A 8 5.91 -10.13 0.93
N SER A 9 5.19 -11.12 0.40
CA SER A 9 5.42 -12.53 0.73
C SER A 9 6.79 -13.02 0.25
N GLY A 10 7.15 -12.72 -1.00
CA GLY A 10 8.49 -13.03 -1.54
C GLY A 10 9.61 -12.30 -0.76
N PHE A 11 9.36 -11.07 -0.33
CA PHE A 11 10.26 -10.33 0.54
C PHE A 11 10.45 -11.03 1.89
N GLY A 12 9.37 -11.52 2.51
CA GLY A 12 9.47 -12.32 3.74
C GLY A 12 10.35 -13.56 3.56
N PHE A 13 10.18 -14.29 2.46
CA PHE A 13 11.09 -15.39 2.10
C PHE A 13 12.54 -14.93 1.95
N ALA A 14 12.77 -13.83 1.24
CA ALA A 14 14.11 -13.27 1.04
C ALA A 14 14.77 -12.85 2.35
N VAL A 15 14.01 -12.28 3.29
CA VAL A 15 14.50 -11.95 4.64
C VAL A 15 14.91 -13.20 5.41
N ARG A 16 14.10 -14.27 5.36
CA ARG A 16 14.46 -15.55 6.00
C ARG A 16 15.73 -16.14 5.41
N PHE A 17 15.85 -16.07 4.08
CA PHE A 17 17.02 -16.54 3.34
C PHE A 17 18.27 -15.71 3.71
N TRP A 18 18.14 -14.39 3.75
CA TRP A 18 19.22 -13.48 4.16
C TRP A 18 19.67 -13.73 5.61
N GLN A 19 18.72 -13.95 6.53
CA GLN A 19 19.03 -14.29 7.91
C GLN A 19 19.87 -15.57 8.00
N MET A 20 19.53 -16.63 7.28
CA MET A 20 20.34 -17.86 7.25
C MET A 20 21.75 -17.60 6.68
N GLY A 21 21.85 -16.75 5.67
CA GLY A 21 23.12 -16.35 5.08
C GLY A 21 24.05 -15.69 6.10
N ILE A 22 23.49 -14.83 6.98
CA ILE A 22 24.23 -14.22 8.09
C ILE A 22 24.59 -15.26 9.15
N GLU A 23 23.66 -16.14 9.53
CA GLU A 23 23.89 -17.17 10.56
C GLU A 23 24.82 -18.31 10.09
N MET A 24 25.24 -18.32 8.82
CA MET A 24 25.98 -19.40 8.17
C MET A 24 25.37 -20.80 8.40
N ARG A 25 24.06 -20.87 8.67
CA ARG A 25 23.35 -22.13 8.85
C ARG A 25 22.91 -22.68 7.48
N PRO A 26 22.88 -24.01 7.30
CA PRO A 26 22.37 -24.60 6.07
C PRO A 26 20.92 -24.14 5.82
N PHE A 27 20.67 -23.61 4.62
CA PHE A 27 19.40 -22.98 4.25
C PHE A 27 18.19 -23.91 4.41
N PHE A 28 18.36 -25.22 4.22
CA PHE A 28 17.28 -26.21 4.21
C PHE A 28 17.48 -27.28 5.28
N ASN A 29 17.41 -26.88 6.57
CA ASN A 29 17.30 -27.83 7.68
C ASN A 29 15.82 -28.22 7.88
N LYS A 30 15.51 -29.51 7.97
CA LYS A 30 14.14 -30.05 8.13
C LYS A 30 13.37 -29.41 9.29
N GLU A 31 14.05 -29.10 10.40
CA GLU A 31 13.44 -28.44 11.57
C GLU A 31 13.09 -26.96 11.34
N SER A 32 13.75 -26.30 10.38
CA SER A 32 13.57 -24.87 10.08
C SER A 32 12.77 -24.59 8.81
N LEU A 33 12.36 -25.62 8.05
CA LEU A 33 11.62 -25.43 6.80
C LEU A 33 10.27 -24.74 7.00
N TRP A 34 9.64 -24.91 8.17
CA TRP A 34 8.38 -24.23 8.52
C TRP A 34 8.52 -22.70 8.65
N ALA A 35 9.73 -22.21 8.92
CA ALA A 35 9.97 -20.78 9.09
C ALA A 35 9.81 -20.02 7.76
N TYR A 36 10.06 -20.66 6.61
CA TYR A 36 9.86 -20.03 5.30
C TYR A 36 8.40 -19.64 5.05
N PRO A 37 7.40 -20.55 5.14
CA PRO A 37 6.00 -20.14 5.03
C PRO A 37 5.58 -19.17 6.13
N ALA A 38 6.11 -19.27 7.36
CA ALA A 38 5.82 -18.29 8.41
C ALA A 38 6.27 -16.88 8.03
N TYR A 39 7.48 -16.71 7.48
CA TYR A 39 7.98 -15.41 7.04
C TYR A 39 7.24 -14.91 5.79
N MET A 40 6.87 -15.81 4.86
CA MET A 40 6.05 -15.43 3.70
C MET A 40 4.65 -14.95 4.12
N ILE A 41 4.04 -15.58 5.12
CA ILE A 41 2.74 -15.16 5.67
C ILE A 41 2.89 -13.84 6.42
N GLY A 42 3.95 -13.68 7.22
CA GLY A 42 4.26 -12.42 7.91
C GLY A 42 4.44 -11.26 6.94
N GLY A 43 5.27 -11.47 5.91
CA GLY A 43 5.46 -10.50 4.83
C GLY A 43 4.16 -10.20 4.08
N GLY A 44 3.42 -11.23 3.66
CA GLY A 44 2.13 -11.05 2.97
C GLY A 44 1.10 -10.26 3.79
N SER A 45 1.00 -10.56 5.08
CA SER A 45 0.14 -9.86 6.04
C SER A 45 0.55 -8.39 6.20
N PHE A 46 1.86 -8.13 6.26
CA PHE A 46 2.39 -6.77 6.29
C PHE A 46 2.08 -5.99 5.00
N GLY A 47 2.24 -6.63 3.83
CA GLY A 47 1.89 -6.05 2.55
C GLY A 47 0.41 -5.71 2.41
N TYR A 48 -0.46 -6.57 2.95
CA TYR A 48 -1.91 -6.33 3.01
C TYR A 48 -2.24 -5.14 3.92
N TRP A 49 -1.60 -5.04 5.08
CA TRP A 49 -1.78 -3.89 5.98
C TRP A 49 -1.33 -2.58 5.34
N LEU A 50 -0.16 -2.56 4.68
CA LEU A 50 0.32 -1.38 3.95
C LEU A 50 -0.63 -0.94 2.85
N GLN A 51 -1.28 -1.88 2.18
CA GLN A 51 -2.31 -1.56 1.20
C GLN A 51 -3.49 -0.82 1.83
N GLY A 52 -3.97 -1.27 2.99
CA GLY A 52 -5.05 -0.58 3.70
C GLY A 52 -4.66 0.84 4.14
N VAL A 53 -3.39 1.06 4.49
CA VAL A 53 -2.87 2.40 4.81
C VAL A 53 -2.86 3.31 3.58
N ASP A 54 -2.40 2.80 2.44
CA ASP A 54 -2.34 3.51 1.15
C ASP A 54 -3.75 3.90 0.64
N GLU A 55 -4.71 2.98 0.75
CA GLU A 55 -6.11 3.21 0.39
C GLU A 55 -6.75 4.31 1.24
N ARG A 56 -6.50 4.32 2.56
CA ARG A 56 -7.00 5.38 3.45
C ARG A 56 -6.46 6.75 3.08
N GLN A 57 -5.16 6.85 2.80
CA GLN A 57 -4.54 8.12 2.41
C GLN A 57 -5.07 8.63 1.06
N THR A 58 -5.18 7.73 0.08
CA THR A 58 -5.68 8.05 -1.26
C THR A 58 -7.13 8.50 -1.22
N SER A 59 -7.96 7.84 -0.41
CA SER A 59 -9.37 8.23 -0.20
C SER A 59 -9.48 9.65 0.35
N ILE A 60 -8.71 9.98 1.39
CA ILE A 60 -8.74 11.32 2.01
C ILE A 60 -8.27 12.39 1.03
N LEU A 61 -7.22 12.12 0.25
CA LEU A 61 -6.75 13.05 -0.77
C LEU A 61 -7.80 13.26 -1.87
N GLY A 62 -8.46 12.18 -2.31
CA GLY A 62 -9.53 12.22 -3.30
C GLY A 62 -10.71 13.07 -2.85
N GLU A 63 -11.16 12.88 -1.60
CA GLU A 63 -12.26 13.64 -1.00
C GLU A 63 -11.92 15.13 -0.87
N ARG A 64 -10.71 15.46 -0.40
CA ARG A 64 -10.28 16.87 -0.32
C ARG A 64 -10.23 17.51 -1.71
N LYS A 65 -9.76 16.77 -2.72
CA LYS A 65 -9.70 17.26 -4.11
C LYS A 65 -11.09 17.52 -4.67
N SER A 66 -12.07 16.64 -4.43
CA SER A 66 -13.44 16.82 -4.93
C SER A 66 -14.09 18.06 -4.32
N ILE A 67 -13.94 18.27 -3.01
CA ILE A 67 -14.44 19.47 -2.31
C ILE A 67 -13.83 20.75 -2.90
N LEU A 68 -12.52 20.76 -3.15
CA LEU A 68 -11.84 21.92 -3.73
C LEU A 68 -12.31 22.22 -5.16
N LEU A 69 -12.50 21.19 -5.99
CA LEU A 69 -13.00 21.33 -7.35
C LEU A 69 -14.44 21.85 -7.37
N GLU A 70 -15.30 21.33 -6.50
CA GLU A 70 -16.69 21.78 -6.38
C GLU A 70 -16.77 23.24 -5.90
N LYS A 71 -15.92 23.65 -4.96
CA LYS A 71 -15.79 25.07 -4.56
C LYS A 71 -15.38 25.97 -5.73
N ARG A 72 -14.44 25.51 -6.57
CA ARG A 72 -14.00 26.25 -7.77
C ARG A 72 -15.10 26.33 -8.82
N ALA A 73 -15.83 25.25 -9.07
CA ALA A 73 -16.97 25.22 -9.99
C ALA A 73 -18.07 26.20 -9.56
N ARG A 74 -18.44 26.21 -8.27
CA ARG A 74 -19.40 27.19 -7.73
C ARG A 74 -18.92 28.64 -7.86
N ALA A 75 -17.63 28.89 -7.66
CA ALA A 75 -17.07 30.23 -7.82
C ALA A 75 -17.05 30.70 -9.28
N ALA A 76 -16.82 29.78 -10.23
CA ALA A 76 -16.90 30.08 -11.66
C ALA A 76 -18.33 30.39 -12.09
N ALA A 77 -19.31 29.57 -11.69
CA ALA A 77 -20.72 29.79 -12.00
C ALA A 77 -21.23 31.15 -11.53
N ARG A 78 -20.90 31.57 -10.30
CA ARG A 78 -21.26 32.90 -9.79
C ARG A 78 -20.66 34.05 -10.61
N LYS A 79 -19.42 33.89 -11.09
CA LYS A 79 -18.78 34.91 -11.94
C LYS A 79 -19.44 35.02 -13.31
N GLU A 80 -19.86 33.89 -13.89
CA GLU A 80 -20.60 33.87 -15.16
C GLU A 80 -21.97 34.53 -15.01
N GLU A 81 -22.69 34.27 -13.91
CA GLU A 81 -23.96 34.92 -13.59
C GLU A 81 -23.81 36.44 -13.38
N GLU A 82 -22.76 36.89 -12.68
CA GLU A 82 -22.46 38.31 -12.49
C GLU A 82 -22.11 39.01 -13.81
N GLN A 83 -21.38 38.34 -14.71
CA GLN A 83 -21.06 38.87 -16.06
C GLN A 83 -22.27 38.89 -17.00
N ALA A 84 -23.23 37.98 -16.83
CA ALA A 84 -24.45 37.95 -17.63
C ALA A 84 -25.49 39.02 -17.19
N GLN A 85 -25.35 39.56 -15.97
CA GLN A 85 -26.23 40.60 -15.42
C GLN A 85 -25.70 42.03 -15.62
N SER A 86 -24.45 42.20 -16.04
CA SER A 86 -23.81 43.48 -16.38
C SER A 86 -23.87 43.77 -17.88
#